data_AF-A0A7Y5QEI7-F1
#
_entry.id   AF-A0A7Y5QEI7-F1
#
_cell.length_a   1.000
_cell.length_b   1.000
_cell.length_c   1.000
_cell.angle_alpha   90.00
_cell.angle_beta   90.00
_cell.angle_gamma   90.00
#
_symmetry.space_group_name_H-M   'P 1'
#
loop_
_entity.id
_entity.type
_entity.pdbx_description
1 polymer ?
#
loop_
_entity_poly.entity_id
_entity_poly.type
_entity_poly.pdbx_seq_one_letter_code
_entity_poly.pdbx_strand_id
1 'polypeptide(L)'
;MSALVFLIEQIATGLYIFLAVGVVIALRALLRARGAYRSTYFELERDIARYQRVNAVTALILLVEAALIVTGVQRIVAPALRETLDQPAVLSSIISDGIFRTPTPPPFTGGIVIDTSGVELGQVDPAAQILPTPTLTPTPVGTIIPNAPPMQCADPNVQLEVPANGMIVFEPLAVRGIAAGPNFAFYRFEINGPSTFGSFATIGVDGTNAVPQMGILGQFVPSFYTPGEYQFRVSVFDITSTQIGACTLTIYITEPIPTPTPLSAETT
;
A
#
# COMPACT_ATOMS: atom_id res chain seq x y z
N MET A 1 -4.98 -11.25 5.72
CA MET A 1 -6.19 -11.58 6.52
C MET A 1 -7.21 -10.44 6.51
N SER A 2 -6.80 -9.17 6.63
CA SER A 2 -7.69 -8.00 6.49
C SER A 2 -8.48 -7.97 5.17
N ALA A 3 -7.86 -8.31 4.04
CA ALA A 3 -8.52 -8.36 2.73
C ALA A 3 -9.72 -9.32 2.66
N LEU A 4 -9.65 -10.48 3.34
CA LEU A 4 -10.79 -11.42 3.41
C LEU A 4 -11.94 -10.85 4.22
N VAL A 5 -11.65 -10.13 5.30
CA VAL A 5 -12.69 -9.50 6.14
C VAL A 5 -13.39 -8.38 5.38
N PHE A 6 -12.65 -7.56 4.63
CA PHE A 6 -13.24 -6.51 3.78
C PHE A 6 -14.06 -7.08 2.62
N LEU A 7 -13.63 -8.18 2.00
CA LEU A 7 -14.44 -8.87 0.99
C LEU A 7 -15.77 -9.35 1.59
N ILE A 8 -15.74 -9.96 2.78
CA ILE A 8 -16.94 -10.42 3.51
C ILE A 8 -17.86 -9.24 3.87
N GLU A 9 -17.31 -8.07 4.21
CA GLU A 9 -18.08 -6.85 4.48
C GLU A 9 -18.79 -6.35 3.21
N GLN A 10 -18.12 -6.38 2.05
CA GLN A 10 -18.71 -5.93 0.78
C GLN A 10 -19.83 -6.86 0.28
N ILE A 11 -19.67 -8.18 0.44
CA ILE A 11 -20.67 -9.18 -0.01
C ILE A 11 -21.69 -9.54 1.08
N ALA A 12 -21.60 -8.91 2.26
CA ALA A 12 -22.39 -9.17 3.45
C ALA A 12 -23.88 -9.35 3.16
N THR A 13 -24.48 -8.37 2.49
CA THR A 13 -25.92 -8.34 2.18
C THR A 13 -26.32 -9.53 1.30
N GLY A 14 -25.49 -9.88 0.31
CA GLY A 14 -25.71 -11.03 -0.56
C GLY A 14 -25.65 -12.36 0.21
N LEU A 15 -24.66 -12.50 1.10
CA LEU A 15 -24.53 -13.67 1.97
C LEU A 15 -25.73 -13.84 2.89
N TYR A 16 -26.26 -12.76 3.48
CA TYR A 16 -27.45 -12.83 4.32
C TYR A 16 -28.70 -13.26 3.55
N ILE A 17 -28.90 -12.74 2.34
CA ILE A 17 -30.02 -13.15 1.49
C ILE A 17 -29.89 -14.64 1.14
N PHE A 18 -28.70 -15.07 0.74
CA PHE A 18 -28.43 -16.47 0.40
C PHE A 18 -28.69 -17.41 1.58
N LEU A 19 -28.18 -17.08 2.77
CA LEU A 19 -28.41 -17.84 3.99
C LEU A 19 -29.89 -17.85 4.39
N ALA A 20 -30.59 -16.73 4.30
CA ALA A 20 -32.02 -16.64 4.60
C ALA A 20 -32.84 -17.55 3.68
N VAL A 21 -32.56 -17.53 2.37
CA VAL A 21 -33.20 -18.43 1.41
C VAL A 21 -32.89 -19.89 1.74
N GLY A 22 -31.63 -20.22 2.04
CA GLY A 22 -31.21 -21.55 2.46
C GLY A 22 -31.98 -22.05 3.69
N VAL A 23 -32.12 -21.20 4.72
CA VAL A 23 -32.87 -21.52 5.94
C VAL A 23 -34.35 -21.77 5.64
N VAL A 24 -34.97 -20.96 4.78
CA VAL A 24 -36.37 -21.17 4.38
C VAL A 24 -36.56 -22.50 3.66
N ILE A 25 -35.64 -22.87 2.76
CA ILE A 25 -35.68 -24.15 2.04
C ILE A 25 -35.50 -25.33 3.01
N ALA A 26 -34.49 -25.26 3.89
CA ALA A 26 -34.23 -26.29 4.90
C ALA A 26 -35.40 -26.46 5.88
N LEU A 27 -36.01 -25.35 6.30
CA LEU A 27 -37.19 -25.37 7.17
C LEU A 27 -38.39 -26.02 6.48
N ARG A 28 -38.64 -25.68 5.20
CA ARG A 28 -39.70 -26.33 4.40
C ARG A 28 -39.44 -27.83 4.26
N ALA A 29 -38.20 -28.24 3.99
CA ALA A 29 -37.83 -29.65 3.92
C ALA A 29 -38.06 -30.37 5.27
N LEU A 30 -37.71 -29.74 6.39
CA LEU A 30 -37.94 -30.27 7.73
C LEU A 30 -39.43 -30.44 8.05
N LEU A 31 -40.26 -29.45 7.69
CA LEU A 31 -41.71 -29.52 7.90
C LEU A 31 -42.34 -30.65 7.06
N ARG A 32 -41.91 -30.82 5.81
CA ARG A 32 -42.34 -31.95 4.96
C ARG A 32 -41.93 -33.29 5.55
N ALA A 33 -40.67 -33.43 5.98
CA ALA A 33 -40.16 -34.66 6.59
C ALA A 33 -40.89 -35.00 7.91
N ARG A 34 -41.26 -33.99 8.71
CA ARG A 34 -42.09 -34.18 9.91
C ARG A 34 -43.49 -34.70 9.58
N GLY A 35 -44.11 -34.19 8.52
CA GLY A 35 -45.39 -34.68 8.02
C GLY A 35 -45.30 -36.14 7.57
N ALA A 36 -44.32 -36.45 6.73
CA ALA A 36 -44.08 -37.81 6.22
C ALA A 36 -43.84 -38.83 7.34
N TYR A 37 -43.04 -38.47 8.35
CA TYR A 37 -42.77 -39.35 9.50
C TYR A 37 -44.03 -39.70 10.30
N ARG A 38 -45.04 -38.81 10.34
CA ARG A 38 -46.31 -39.07 11.05
C ARG A 38 -47.25 -39.98 10.27
N SER A 39 -47.12 -40.07 8.95
CA SER A 39 -48.02 -40.83 8.08
C SER A 39 -47.51 -42.22 7.70
N THR A 40 -46.36 -42.66 8.22
CA THR A 40 -45.79 -43.98 7.87
C THR A 40 -46.50 -45.12 8.62
N TYR A 41 -46.93 -46.13 7.87
CA TYR A 41 -47.48 -47.37 8.44
C TYR A 41 -46.43 -48.48 8.58
N PHE A 42 -45.46 -48.54 7.67
CA PHE A 42 -44.40 -49.56 7.67
C PHE A 42 -43.09 -49.04 8.28
N GLU A 43 -42.35 -49.92 8.97
CA GLU A 43 -41.06 -49.56 9.58
C GLU A 43 -40.02 -49.12 8.54
N LEU A 44 -40.04 -49.72 7.34
CA LEU A 44 -39.11 -49.33 6.26
C LEU A 44 -39.32 -47.88 5.80
N GLU A 45 -40.58 -47.44 5.69
CA GLU A 45 -40.92 -46.06 5.34
C GLU A 45 -40.51 -45.09 6.45
N ARG A 46 -40.67 -45.53 7.71
CA ARG A 46 -40.28 -44.75 8.89
C ARG A 46 -38.78 -44.48 8.93
N ASP A 47 -37.96 -45.47 8.58
CA ASP A 47 -36.51 -45.31 8.51
C ASP A 47 -36.10 -44.31 7.43
N ILE A 48 -36.69 -44.39 6.23
CA ILE A 48 -36.43 -43.41 5.15
C ILE A 48 -36.83 -42.00 5.60
N ALA A 49 -38.01 -41.83 6.20
CA ALA A 49 -38.46 -40.54 6.72
C ALA A 49 -37.55 -40.01 7.84
N ARG A 50 -36.97 -40.91 8.65
CA ARG A 50 -36.00 -40.56 9.71
C ARG A 50 -34.70 -40.01 9.11
N TYR A 51 -34.15 -40.67 8.08
CA TYR A 51 -32.96 -40.17 7.38
C TYR A 51 -33.20 -38.79 6.76
N GLN A 52 -34.32 -38.59 6.08
CA GLN A 52 -34.67 -37.28 5.50
C GLN A 52 -34.79 -36.19 6.55
N ARG A 53 -35.39 -36.51 7.70
CA ARG A 53 -35.49 -35.58 8.83
C ARG A 53 -34.11 -35.23 9.40
N VAL A 54 -33.24 -36.22 9.63
CA VAL A 54 -31.89 -35.98 10.18
C VAL A 54 -31.06 -35.13 9.22
N ASN A 55 -31.14 -35.40 7.92
CA ASN A 55 -30.43 -34.60 6.92
C ASN A 55 -30.94 -33.14 6.89
N ALA A 56 -32.26 -32.93 6.91
CA ALA A 56 -32.85 -31.59 6.96
C ALA A 56 -32.48 -30.82 8.24
N VAL A 57 -32.43 -31.50 9.40
CA VAL A 57 -31.97 -30.90 10.66
C VAL A 57 -30.50 -30.52 10.58
N THR A 58 -29.64 -31.41 10.09
CA THR A 58 -28.19 -31.17 9.98
C THR A 58 -27.91 -29.98 9.05
N ALA A 59 -28.59 -29.90 7.90
CA ALA A 59 -28.48 -28.77 6.99
C ALA A 59 -28.93 -27.44 7.65
N LEU A 60 -30.01 -27.46 8.43
CA LEU A 60 -30.48 -26.28 9.16
C LEU A 60 -29.47 -25.82 10.22
N ILE A 61 -28.86 -26.75 10.95
CA ILE A 61 -27.82 -26.44 11.95
C ILE A 61 -26.61 -25.79 11.27
N LEU A 62 -26.10 -26.36 10.18
CA LEU A 62 -24.96 -25.80 9.44
C LEU A 62 -25.24 -24.39 8.90
N LEU A 63 -26.45 -24.15 8.39
CA LEU A 63 -26.84 -22.82 7.91
C LEU A 63 -26.93 -21.79 9.04
N VAL A 64 -27.44 -22.18 10.20
CA VAL A 64 -27.50 -21.32 11.38
C VAL A 64 -26.10 -21.02 11.89
N GLU A 65 -25.22 -22.02 11.96
CA GLU A 65 -23.82 -21.83 12.35
C GLU A 65 -23.09 -20.89 11.40
N ALA A 66 -23.24 -21.09 10.08
CA ALA A 66 -22.68 -20.18 9.07
C ALA A 66 -23.20 -18.74 9.23
N ALA A 67 -24.49 -18.57 9.51
CA ALA A 67 -25.07 -17.25 9.77
C ALA A 67 -24.46 -16.58 11.02
N LEU A 68 -24.30 -17.34 12.11
CA LEU A 68 -23.66 -16.85 13.34
C LEU A 68 -22.21 -16.42 13.11
N ILE A 69 -21.44 -17.19 12.34
CA ILE A 69 -20.06 -16.85 11.97
C ILE A 69 -20.04 -15.53 11.21
N VAL A 70 -20.86 -15.39 10.16
CA VAL A 70 -20.92 -14.16 9.35
C VAL A 70 -21.30 -12.95 10.20
N THR A 71 -22.30 -13.09 11.07
CA THR A 71 -22.71 -12.01 11.99
C THR A 71 -21.62 -11.67 13.02
N GLY A 72 -20.93 -12.67 13.57
CA GLY A 72 -19.82 -12.46 14.49
C GLY A 72 -18.66 -11.71 13.84
N VAL A 73 -18.29 -12.09 12.62
CA VAL A 73 -17.24 -11.40 11.85
C VAL A 73 -17.63 -9.94 11.61
N GLN A 74 -18.87 -9.65 11.21
CA GLN A 74 -19.29 -8.28 10.92
C GLN A 74 -19.45 -7.39 12.16
N ARG A 75 -19.94 -7.93 13.27
CA ARG A 75 -20.21 -7.14 14.47
C ARG A 75 -19.04 -7.00 15.43
N ILE A 76 -18.10 -7.94 15.40
CA ILE A 76 -16.97 -7.98 16.34
C ILE A 76 -15.65 -7.76 15.59
N VAL A 77 -15.39 -8.56 14.55
CA VAL A 77 -14.07 -8.59 13.89
C VAL A 77 -13.84 -7.38 12.97
N ALA A 78 -14.82 -7.04 12.13
CA ALA A 78 -14.74 -5.92 11.21
C ALA A 78 -14.52 -4.55 11.90
N PRO A 79 -15.29 -4.16 12.94
CA PRO A 79 -15.05 -2.89 13.62
C PRO A 79 -13.70 -2.85 14.35
N ALA A 80 -13.27 -3.95 14.98
CA ALA A 80 -11.97 -4.01 15.64
C ALA A 80 -10.79 -3.83 14.65
N LEU A 81 -10.91 -4.37 13.44
CA LEU A 81 -9.94 -4.15 12.36
C LEU A 81 -9.95 -2.70 11.84
N ARG A 82 -11.11 -2.05 11.78
CA ARG A 82 -11.21 -0.64 11.37
C ARG A 82 -10.54 0.28 12.39
N GLU A 83 -10.74 0.04 13.69
CA GLU A 83 -10.08 0.81 14.77
C GLU A 83 -8.55 0.70 14.72
N THR A 84 -8.02 -0.48 14.39
CA THR A 84 -6.56 -0.69 14.27
C THR A 84 -5.96 -0.10 12.99
N LEU A 85 -6.74 0.04 11.92
CA LEU A 85 -6.28 0.62 10.65
C LEU A 85 -6.46 2.15 10.61
N ASP A 86 -7.50 2.68 11.24
CA ASP A 86 -7.77 4.12 11.35
C ASP A 86 -6.95 4.81 12.43
N GLN A 87 -6.06 4.09 13.12
CA GLN A 87 -5.15 4.73 14.06
C GLN A 87 -4.22 5.64 13.25
N PRO A 88 -4.36 6.98 13.35
CA PRO A 88 -3.52 7.88 12.60
C PRO A 88 -2.09 7.56 13.01
N ALA A 89 -1.24 7.23 12.03
CA ALA A 89 0.20 7.28 12.25
C ALA A 89 0.45 8.62 12.94
N VAL A 90 0.97 8.59 14.17
CA VAL A 90 1.35 9.79 14.89
C VAL A 90 2.43 10.43 14.04
N LEU A 91 2.00 11.30 13.12
CA LEU A 91 2.87 12.15 12.35
C LEU A 91 3.56 12.96 13.42
N SER A 92 4.81 12.59 13.73
CA SER A 92 5.72 13.42 14.51
C SER A 92 5.56 14.82 13.94
N SER A 93 5.00 15.72 14.76
CA SER A 93 4.85 17.12 14.38
C SER A 93 6.17 17.56 13.79
N ILE A 94 6.15 18.07 12.55
CA ILE A 94 7.33 18.64 11.91
C ILE A 94 7.87 19.66 12.90
N ILE A 95 8.97 19.31 13.58
CA ILE A 95 9.70 20.26 14.41
C ILE A 95 10.25 21.24 13.39
N SER A 96 9.63 22.41 13.30
CA SER A 96 10.16 23.49 12.49
C SER A 96 11.44 23.92 13.17
N ASP A 97 12.58 23.39 12.71
CA ASP A 97 13.88 23.99 12.97
C ASP A 97 13.73 25.46 12.59
N GLY A 98 13.84 26.37 13.57
CA GLY A 98 13.49 27.78 13.38
C GLY A 98 14.30 28.45 12.27
N ILE A 99 14.13 29.77 12.13
CA ILE A 99 14.84 30.54 11.10
C ILE A 99 16.35 30.34 11.25
N PHE A 100 16.95 29.68 10.26
CA PHE A 100 18.38 29.38 10.23
C PHE A 100 19.15 30.68 10.02
N ARG A 101 19.60 31.28 11.13
CA ARG A 101 20.52 32.43 11.10
C ARG A 101 21.94 31.92 11.17
N THR A 102 22.53 31.60 10.03
CA THR A 102 23.99 31.46 9.96
C THR A 102 24.61 32.85 10.01
N PRO A 103 25.56 33.11 10.92
CA PRO A 103 26.40 34.30 10.84
C PRO A 103 27.26 34.16 9.58
N THR A 104 26.80 34.68 8.45
CA THR A 104 27.64 34.79 7.27
C THR A 104 28.73 35.80 7.60
N PRO A 105 30.02 35.40 7.62
CA PRO A 105 31.08 36.35 7.85
C PRO A 105 31.06 37.44 6.77
N PRO A 106 31.38 38.70 7.10
CA PRO A 106 31.49 39.75 6.11
C PRO A 106 32.47 39.33 5.00
N PRO A 107 32.23 39.72 3.75
CA PRO A 107 33.08 39.34 2.63
C PRO A 107 34.53 39.73 2.90
N PHE A 108 35.44 38.78 2.74
CA PHE A 108 36.86 38.96 2.95
C PHE A 108 37.40 39.96 1.89
N THR A 109 37.63 41.20 2.32
CA THR A 109 38.15 42.30 1.49
C THR A 109 39.67 42.47 1.58
N GLY A 110 40.33 41.68 2.44
CA GLY A 110 41.77 41.51 2.38
C GLY A 110 42.13 40.61 1.19
N GLY A 111 43.13 40.98 0.38
CA GLY A 111 43.70 40.03 -0.57
C GLY A 111 44.16 38.77 0.17
N ILE A 112 44.03 37.61 -0.47
CA ILE A 112 44.57 36.35 0.05
C ILE A 112 46.09 36.51 0.11
N VAL A 113 46.62 36.76 1.31
CA VAL A 113 48.05 36.61 1.58
C VAL A 113 48.26 35.14 1.86
N ILE A 114 48.65 34.39 0.83
CA ILE A 114 49.22 33.05 1.03
C ILE A 114 50.53 33.29 1.76
N ASP A 115 50.56 32.97 3.05
CA ASP A 115 51.80 32.94 3.80
C ASP A 115 52.69 31.86 3.17
N THR A 116 53.70 32.29 2.43
CA THR A 116 54.71 31.43 1.82
C THR A 116 55.85 31.11 2.78
N SER A 117 55.79 31.58 4.04
CA SER A 117 56.61 31.00 5.08
C SER A 117 56.07 29.60 5.33
N GLY A 118 56.80 28.59 4.85
CA GLY A 118 56.43 27.18 4.97
C GLY A 118 56.32 26.78 6.43
N VAL A 119 55.14 26.98 7.02
CA VAL A 119 54.77 26.41 8.29
C VAL A 119 54.65 24.91 8.05
N GLU A 120 55.70 24.17 8.40
CA GLU A 120 55.60 22.72 8.56
C GLU A 120 54.63 22.46 9.71
N LEU A 121 53.42 22.03 9.36
CA LEU A 121 52.50 21.44 10.32
C LEU A 121 53.22 20.21 10.89
N GLY A 122 53.66 20.31 12.14
CA GLY A 122 54.25 19.20 12.87
C GLY A 122 53.35 17.96 12.81
N GLN A 123 53.98 16.79 12.91
CA GLN A 123 53.36 15.47 12.78
C GLN A 123 51.95 15.42 13.39
N VAL A 124 50.95 15.30 12.52
CA VAL A 124 49.52 15.30 12.90
C VAL A 124 49.24 14.04 13.71
N ASP A 125 48.92 14.22 14.99
CA ASP A 125 48.44 13.15 15.86
C ASP A 125 47.05 12.68 15.35
N PRO A 126 46.90 11.41 14.92
CA PRO A 126 45.63 10.88 14.41
C PRO A 126 44.47 11.00 15.42
N ALA A 127 44.76 11.09 16.72
CA ALA A 127 43.74 11.20 17.76
C ALA A 127 43.20 12.63 17.96
N ALA A 128 43.92 13.65 17.51
CA ALA A 128 43.52 15.06 17.63
C ALA A 128 42.88 15.62 16.35
N GLN A 129 42.68 14.78 15.34
CA GLN A 129 42.06 15.19 14.09
C GLN A 129 40.56 15.41 14.31
N ILE A 130 40.09 16.64 14.05
CA ILE A 130 38.66 16.91 13.99
C ILE A 130 38.10 16.14 12.79
N LEU A 131 37.46 15.00 13.07
CA LEU A 131 36.64 14.31 12.09
C LEU A 131 35.42 15.21 11.82
N PRO A 132 35.26 15.78 10.62
CA PRO A 132 34.00 16.43 10.29
C PRO A 132 32.91 15.36 10.45
N THR A 133 31.90 15.64 11.28
CA THR A 133 30.66 14.88 11.22
C THR A 133 30.22 14.90 9.75
N PRO A 134 30.01 13.73 9.12
CA PRO A 134 29.64 13.71 7.71
C PRO A 134 28.39 14.57 7.55
N THR A 135 28.48 15.59 6.69
CA THR A 135 27.30 16.34 6.27
C THR A 135 26.29 15.32 5.74
N LEU A 136 25.06 15.36 6.26
CA LEU A 136 23.96 14.53 5.75
C LEU A 136 23.92 14.73 4.23
N THR A 137 24.40 13.73 3.50
CA THR A 137 24.34 13.75 2.05
C THR A 137 22.86 13.56 1.72
N PRO A 138 22.21 14.47 0.98
CA PRO A 138 20.85 14.22 0.53
C PRO A 138 20.87 12.87 -0.19
N THR A 139 20.08 11.91 0.28
CA THR A 139 19.91 10.61 -0.39
C THR A 139 19.63 10.90 -1.86
N PRO A 140 20.54 10.51 -2.79
CA PRO A 140 20.34 10.77 -4.20
C PRO A 140 19.01 10.17 -4.62
N VAL A 141 18.15 11.00 -5.20
CA VAL A 141 16.97 10.51 -5.91
C VAL A 141 17.52 9.52 -6.96
N GLY A 142 17.06 8.27 -6.87
CA GLY A 142 17.58 7.06 -7.51
C GLY A 142 18.23 7.21 -8.89
N THR A 143 19.19 6.32 -9.16
CA THR A 143 19.93 6.30 -10.44
C THR A 143 18.94 6.09 -11.60
N ILE A 144 19.02 6.94 -12.63
CA ILE A 144 18.16 6.85 -13.82
C ILE A 144 18.87 6.03 -14.90
N ILE A 145 18.18 5.03 -15.45
CA ILE A 145 18.66 4.28 -16.62
C ILE A 145 18.52 5.16 -17.86
N PRO A 146 19.62 5.42 -18.60
CA PRO A 146 19.55 6.18 -19.84
C PRO A 146 18.73 5.40 -20.88
N ASN A 147 17.94 6.11 -21.67
CA ASN A 147 17.11 5.56 -22.76
C ASN A 147 15.95 4.65 -22.31
N ALA A 148 15.32 4.95 -21.16
CA ALA A 148 14.06 4.32 -20.77
C ALA A 148 12.94 4.58 -21.80
N PRO A 149 11.95 3.69 -21.94
CA PRO A 149 10.81 3.88 -22.82
C PRO A 149 10.13 5.25 -22.59
N PRO A 150 9.59 5.91 -23.63
CA PRO A 150 9.02 7.25 -23.49
C PRO A 150 7.82 7.26 -22.53
N MET A 151 7.79 8.23 -21.63
CA MET A 151 6.66 8.46 -20.73
C MET A 151 5.42 8.96 -21.50
N GLN A 152 4.24 8.59 -21.02
CA GLN A 152 2.95 8.96 -21.57
C GLN A 152 2.21 9.86 -20.57
N CYS A 153 2.60 11.14 -20.49
CA CYS A 153 2.00 12.13 -19.60
C CYS A 153 1.68 13.41 -20.36
N ALA A 154 0.64 13.34 -21.20
CA ALA A 154 0.24 14.46 -22.06
C ALA A 154 -0.63 15.50 -21.34
N ASP A 155 -1.31 15.12 -20.26
CA ASP A 155 -2.22 16.00 -19.52
C ASP A 155 -1.45 16.88 -18.52
N PRO A 156 -1.54 18.22 -18.59
CA PRO A 156 -0.91 19.10 -17.61
C PRO A 156 -1.47 18.94 -16.19
N ASN A 157 -2.69 18.42 -16.02
CA ASN A 157 -3.30 18.20 -14.72
C ASN A 157 -2.96 16.84 -14.10
N VAL A 158 -2.27 15.97 -14.86
CA VAL A 158 -1.82 14.65 -14.42
C VAL A 158 -0.36 14.47 -14.80
N GLN A 159 0.52 14.78 -13.86
CA GLN A 159 1.97 14.73 -14.07
C GLN A 159 2.67 13.99 -12.94
N LEU A 160 3.82 13.41 -13.25
CA LEU A 160 4.62 12.66 -12.29
C LEU A 160 6.09 13.07 -12.45
N GLU A 161 6.71 13.49 -11.35
CA GLU A 161 8.13 13.87 -11.28
C GLU A 161 8.94 12.82 -10.51
N VAL A 162 8.36 12.29 -9.44
CA VAL A 162 8.95 11.22 -8.63
C VAL A 162 7.93 10.08 -8.54
N PRO A 163 8.27 8.85 -8.97
CA PRO A 163 9.52 8.47 -9.62
C PRO A 163 9.70 9.14 -11.00
N ALA A 164 10.94 9.33 -11.41
CA ALA A 164 11.26 9.83 -12.75
C ALA A 164 11.26 8.67 -13.77
N ASN A 165 11.07 8.99 -15.06
CA ASN A 165 11.13 7.98 -16.10
C ASN A 165 12.54 7.34 -16.18
N GLY A 166 12.61 6.01 -16.06
CA GLY A 166 13.84 5.24 -16.00
C GLY A 166 14.48 5.13 -14.62
N MET A 167 13.85 5.66 -13.57
CA MET A 167 14.41 5.63 -12.21
C MET A 167 14.51 4.20 -11.65
N ILE A 168 15.65 3.89 -11.05
CA ILE A 168 15.88 2.68 -10.26
C ILE A 168 15.36 2.91 -8.84
N VAL A 169 14.53 1.99 -8.36
CA VAL A 169 13.83 2.07 -7.08
C VAL A 169 14.05 0.79 -6.28
N PHE A 170 14.60 0.91 -5.07
CA PHE A 170 14.82 -0.21 -4.15
C PHE A 170 14.44 0.12 -2.69
N GLU A 171 14.17 1.39 -2.39
CA GLU A 171 13.71 1.88 -1.08
C GLU A 171 12.33 2.56 -1.18
N PRO A 172 11.57 2.64 -0.06
CA PRO A 172 10.35 3.42 0.01
C PRO A 172 10.58 4.87 -0.43
N LEU A 173 9.77 5.37 -1.36
CA LEU A 173 9.87 6.74 -1.87
C LEU A 173 8.54 7.48 -1.81
N ALA A 174 8.61 8.80 -1.63
CA ALA A 174 7.44 9.66 -1.74
C ALA A 174 7.15 9.96 -3.21
N VAL A 175 5.96 9.60 -3.66
CA VAL A 175 5.49 9.85 -5.03
C VAL A 175 5.12 11.32 -5.13
N ARG A 176 5.70 12.04 -6.10
CA ARG A 176 5.51 13.49 -6.29
C ARG A 176 5.01 13.80 -7.69
N GLY A 177 3.95 14.60 -7.78
CA GLY A 177 3.30 14.93 -9.03
C GLY A 177 2.12 15.89 -8.90
N ILE A 178 1.32 15.96 -9.96
CA ILE A 178 0.05 16.68 -10.04
C ILE A 178 -1.03 15.62 -10.30
N ALA A 179 -2.10 15.65 -9.52
CA ALA A 179 -3.26 14.80 -9.70
C ALA A 179 -4.52 15.63 -9.44
N ALA A 180 -5.01 16.28 -10.49
CA ALA A 180 -6.22 17.08 -10.45
C ALA A 180 -6.99 16.95 -11.76
N GLY A 181 -8.23 17.45 -11.76
CA GLY A 181 -9.07 17.48 -12.95
C GLY A 181 -10.47 17.99 -12.66
N PRO A 182 -11.28 18.25 -13.70
CA PRO A 182 -12.68 18.65 -13.53
C PRO A 182 -13.47 17.53 -12.85
N ASN A 183 -14.33 17.91 -11.90
CA ASN A 183 -15.15 16.98 -11.11
C ASN A 183 -14.32 15.86 -10.44
N PHE A 184 -13.11 16.17 -9.99
CA PHE A 184 -12.22 15.21 -9.32
C PHE A 184 -12.93 14.47 -8.18
N ALA A 185 -12.76 13.15 -8.15
CA ALA A 185 -13.16 12.32 -7.02
C ALA A 185 -11.94 11.71 -6.32
N PHE A 186 -11.08 11.04 -7.07
CA PHE A 186 -9.87 10.41 -6.53
C PHE A 186 -8.85 10.13 -7.64
N TYR A 187 -7.60 9.91 -7.24
CA TYR A 187 -6.58 9.31 -8.09
C TYR A 187 -6.11 7.98 -7.49
N ARG A 188 -5.56 7.11 -8.34
CA ARG A 188 -4.93 5.85 -7.89
C ARG A 188 -3.58 5.65 -8.54
N PHE A 189 -2.73 4.90 -7.86
CA PHE A 189 -1.50 4.37 -8.45
C PHE A 189 -1.74 2.97 -8.99
N GLU A 190 -1.14 2.68 -10.14
CA GLU A 190 -1.18 1.38 -10.78
C GLU A 190 0.22 0.99 -11.24
N ILE A 191 0.50 -0.31 -11.22
CA ILE A 191 1.75 -0.85 -11.73
C ILE A 191 1.51 -2.03 -12.64
N ASN A 192 2.31 -2.12 -13.69
CA ASN A 192 2.33 -3.24 -14.62
C ASN A 192 3.76 -3.78 -14.74
N GLY A 193 3.96 -5.06 -14.45
CA GLY A 193 5.23 -5.73 -14.69
C GLY A 193 5.21 -7.20 -14.26
N PRO A 194 6.39 -7.79 -13.97
CA PRO A 194 6.52 -9.21 -13.62
C PRO A 194 5.61 -9.66 -12.47
N SER A 195 5.51 -8.87 -11.39
CA SER A 195 4.68 -9.19 -10.22
C SER A 195 3.18 -9.09 -10.47
N THR A 196 2.75 -8.45 -11.57
CA THR A 196 1.33 -8.25 -11.91
C THR A 196 0.92 -9.00 -13.17
N PHE A 197 1.75 -9.94 -13.64
CA PHE A 197 1.52 -10.77 -14.83
C PHE A 197 1.22 -9.97 -16.10
N GLY A 198 1.84 -8.80 -16.26
CA GLY A 198 1.67 -7.95 -17.45
C GLY A 198 0.37 -7.15 -17.49
N SER A 199 -0.38 -7.09 -16.38
CA SER A 199 -1.59 -6.26 -16.26
C SER A 199 -1.39 -5.13 -15.24
N PHE A 200 -2.13 -4.03 -15.40
CA PHE A 200 -2.13 -2.95 -14.42
C PHE A 200 -2.89 -3.39 -13.16
N ALA A 201 -2.19 -3.37 -12.03
CA ALA A 201 -2.77 -3.61 -10.71
C ALA A 201 -2.69 -2.34 -9.86
N THR A 202 -3.78 -2.04 -9.15
CA THR A 202 -3.83 -0.91 -8.21
C THR A 202 -2.85 -1.12 -7.06
N ILE A 203 -2.14 -0.07 -6.67
CA ILE A 203 -1.20 -0.05 -5.54
C ILE A 203 -1.69 0.93 -4.48
N GLY A 204 -1.69 0.48 -3.23
CA GLY A 204 -2.04 1.33 -2.10
C GLY A 204 -3.53 1.69 -2.07
N VAL A 205 -3.83 2.85 -1.50
CA VAL A 205 -5.19 3.38 -1.33
C VAL A 205 -5.39 4.55 -2.28
N ASP A 206 -6.62 4.74 -2.75
CA ASP A 206 -7.01 5.87 -3.59
C ASP A 206 -6.82 7.19 -2.82
N GLY A 207 -6.20 8.17 -3.49
CA GLY A 207 -6.04 9.52 -2.96
C GLY A 207 -7.27 10.37 -3.26
N THR A 208 -7.98 10.82 -2.23
CA THR A 208 -9.24 11.58 -2.36
C THR A 208 -9.05 13.10 -2.32
N ASN A 209 -7.82 13.58 -2.11
CA ASN A 209 -7.51 15.00 -2.09
C ASN A 209 -6.87 15.38 -3.43
N ALA A 210 -7.49 16.29 -4.17
CA ALA A 210 -6.91 16.81 -5.41
C ALA A 210 -5.60 17.56 -5.11
N VAL A 211 -4.59 17.33 -5.95
CA VAL A 211 -3.27 17.96 -5.85
C VAL A 211 -3.01 18.75 -7.15
N PRO A 212 -3.45 20.02 -7.23
CA PRO A 212 -3.43 20.81 -8.46
C PRO A 212 -2.05 21.42 -8.79
N GLN A 213 -1.07 21.29 -7.90
CA GLN A 213 0.30 21.75 -8.07
C GLN A 213 1.26 20.65 -7.65
N MET A 214 2.53 20.74 -8.07
CA MET A 214 3.55 19.75 -7.74
C MET A 214 3.63 19.48 -6.23
N GLY A 215 3.15 18.31 -5.81
CA GLY A 215 3.01 17.93 -4.40
C GLY A 215 3.18 16.44 -4.18
N ILE A 216 3.16 16.02 -2.92
CA ILE A 216 3.23 14.60 -2.57
C ILE A 216 1.86 13.97 -2.81
N LEU A 217 1.82 12.97 -3.68
CA LEU A 217 0.62 12.19 -3.98
C LEU A 217 0.51 10.93 -3.10
N GLY A 218 1.61 10.44 -2.56
CA GLY A 218 1.59 9.25 -1.71
C GLY A 218 2.97 8.66 -1.49
N GLN A 219 3.01 7.39 -1.08
CA GLN A 219 4.24 6.65 -0.87
C GLN A 219 4.22 5.36 -1.69
N PHE A 220 5.34 5.05 -2.32
CA PHE A 220 5.56 3.79 -3.04
C PHE A 220 6.62 2.96 -2.31
N VAL A 221 6.33 1.69 -2.08
CA VAL A 221 7.21 0.75 -1.38
C VAL A 221 7.57 -0.40 -2.34
N PRO A 222 8.80 -0.43 -2.88
CA PRO A 222 9.19 -1.41 -3.90
C PRO A 222 9.39 -2.84 -3.36
N SER A 223 9.58 -3.01 -2.06
CA SER A 223 9.91 -4.32 -1.44
C SER A 223 8.83 -5.39 -1.58
N PHE A 224 7.62 -5.04 -2.00
CA PHE A 224 6.53 -5.97 -2.28
C PHE A 224 6.57 -6.58 -3.68
N TYR A 225 7.47 -6.11 -4.54
CA TYR A 225 7.56 -6.49 -5.95
C TYR A 225 8.87 -7.19 -6.25
N THR A 226 8.83 -8.19 -7.13
CA THR A 226 10.04 -8.83 -7.63
C THR A 226 10.87 -7.82 -8.42
N PRO A 227 12.22 -7.87 -8.36
CA PRO A 227 13.07 -7.05 -9.20
C PRO A 227 12.73 -7.19 -10.69
N GLY A 228 12.77 -6.08 -11.43
CA GLY A 228 12.43 -6.04 -12.86
C GLY A 228 11.98 -4.68 -13.37
N GLU A 229 11.62 -4.64 -14.65
CA GLU A 229 11.03 -3.46 -15.30
C GLU A 229 9.53 -3.39 -15.00
N TYR A 230 9.05 -2.19 -14.66
CA TYR A 230 7.64 -1.93 -14.41
C TYR A 230 7.19 -0.63 -15.08
N GLN A 231 5.94 -0.60 -15.55
CA GLN A 231 5.24 0.63 -15.88
C GLN A 231 4.49 1.10 -14.64
N PHE A 232 4.83 2.29 -14.16
CA PHE A 232 4.15 2.96 -13.07
C PHE A 232 3.22 4.02 -13.64
N ARG A 233 1.97 4.03 -13.17
CA ARG A 233 0.94 4.95 -13.66
C ARG A 233 0.19 5.60 -12.51
N VAL A 234 -0.10 6.88 -12.66
CA VAL A 234 -1.15 7.57 -11.88
C VAL A 234 -2.34 7.82 -12.80
N SER A 235 -3.53 7.42 -12.34
CA SER A 235 -4.80 7.58 -13.06
C SER A 235 -5.76 8.40 -12.22
N VAL A 236 -6.37 9.44 -12.80
CA VAL A 236 -7.30 10.36 -12.13
C VAL A 236 -8.73 10.07 -12.57
N PHE A 237 -9.66 10.02 -11.60
CA PHE A 237 -11.07 9.71 -11.80
C PHE A 237 -11.97 10.85 -11.35
N ASP A 238 -13.09 11.01 -12.04
CA ASP A 238 -14.14 11.97 -11.68
C ASP A 238 -15.20 11.37 -10.73
N ILE A 239 -16.17 12.20 -10.31
CA ILE A 239 -17.32 11.77 -9.47
C ILE A 239 -18.22 10.72 -10.11
N THR A 240 -18.11 10.49 -11.42
CA THR A 240 -18.80 9.41 -12.13
C THR A 240 -17.97 8.14 -12.22
N SER A 241 -16.78 8.11 -11.58
CA SER A 241 -15.79 7.05 -11.66
C SER A 241 -15.23 6.81 -13.06
N THR A 242 -15.26 7.83 -13.92
CA THR A 242 -14.66 7.80 -15.25
C THR A 242 -13.22 8.29 -15.16
N GLN A 243 -12.28 7.60 -15.84
CA GLN A 243 -10.89 8.03 -15.91
C GLN A 243 -10.78 9.25 -16.84
N ILE A 244 -10.36 10.39 -16.28
CA ILE A 244 -10.26 11.66 -17.00
C ILE A 244 -8.82 11.97 -17.47
N GLY A 245 -7.82 11.37 -16.84
CA GLY A 245 -6.42 11.56 -17.20
C GLY A 245 -5.52 10.48 -16.61
N ALA A 246 -4.35 10.28 -17.23
CA ALA A 246 -3.32 9.38 -16.71
C ALA A 246 -1.92 9.82 -17.13
N CYS A 247 -0.94 9.50 -16.29
CA CYS A 247 0.48 9.67 -16.58
C CYS A 247 1.19 8.34 -16.30
N THR A 248 1.78 7.76 -17.34
CA THR A 248 2.49 6.47 -17.28
C THR A 248 3.97 6.66 -17.57
N LEU A 249 4.85 6.06 -16.77
CA LEU A 249 6.29 6.06 -16.96
C LEU A 249 6.90 4.70 -16.63
N THR A 250 8.16 4.50 -16.98
CA THR A 250 8.87 3.23 -16.72
C THR A 250 9.78 3.39 -15.51
N ILE A 251 9.78 2.41 -14.61
CA ILE A 251 10.70 2.31 -13.46
C ILE A 251 11.36 0.94 -13.41
N TYR A 252 12.48 0.84 -12.70
CA TYR A 252 13.20 -0.40 -12.50
C TYR A 252 13.31 -0.73 -11.02
N ILE A 253 12.73 -1.85 -10.61
CA ILE A 253 12.81 -2.32 -9.23
C ILE A 253 14.03 -3.23 -9.10
N THR A 254 14.87 -2.97 -8.09
CA THR A 254 16.10 -3.74 -7.85
C THR A 254 16.19 -4.16 -6.37
N GLU A 255 17.06 -5.14 -6.09
CA GLU A 255 17.37 -5.49 -4.70
C GLU A 255 18.15 -4.35 -4.02
N PRO A 256 18.01 -4.16 -2.70
CA PRO A 256 18.80 -3.19 -1.96
C PRO A 256 20.30 -3.46 -2.16
N ILE A 257 21.08 -2.41 -2.43
CA ILE A 257 22.53 -2.54 -2.50
C ILE A 257 23.03 -2.94 -1.10
N PRO A 258 23.84 -4.01 -0.96
CA PRO A 258 24.35 -4.40 0.34
C PRO A 258 25.14 -3.24 0.95
N THR A 259 24.69 -2.73 2.10
CA THR A 259 25.47 -1.77 2.87
C THR A 259 26.71 -2.51 3.39
N PRO A 260 27.93 -2.06 3.07
CA PRO A 260 29.13 -2.70 3.59
C PRO A 260 29.08 -2.65 5.11
N THR A 261 28.86 -3.80 5.74
CA THR A 261 28.93 -3.93 7.19
C THR A 261 30.39 -3.75 7.58
N PRO A 262 30.76 -2.74 8.39
CA PRO A 262 32.15 -2.61 8.83
C PRO A 262 32.49 -3.85 9.67
N LEU A 263 33.39 -4.67 9.14
CA LEU A 263 34.02 -5.75 9.90
C LEU A 263 34.78 -5.08 11.05
N SER A 264 34.36 -5.33 12.28
CA SER A 264 35.13 -4.92 13.45
C SER A 264 36.52 -5.55 13.32
N ALA A 265 37.55 -4.72 13.21
CA ALA A 265 38.93 -5.19 13.18
C ALA A 265 39.21 -5.88 14.51
N GLU A 266 39.31 -7.22 14.46
CA GLU A 266 39.73 -8.04 15.57
C GLU A 266 41.16 -7.64 15.93
N THR A 267 41.30 -7.00 17.08
CA THR A 267 42.59 -6.56 17.63
C THR A 267 43.30 -7.82 18.13
N THR A 268 44.38 -8.20 17.47
CA THR A 268 45.34 -9.20 17.96
C THR A 268 46.53 -8.52 18.59
#